data_AF-A0A2D9X1F4-F1
#
_entry.id   AF-A0A2D9X1F4-F1
#
_cell.length_a   1.000
_cell.length_b   1.000
_cell.length_c   1.000
_cell.angle_alpha   90.00
_cell.angle_beta   90.00
_cell.angle_gamma   90.00
#
_symmetry.space_group_name_H-M   'P 1'
#
loop_
_entity.id
_entity.type
_entity.pdbx_description
1 polymer ?
#
loop_
_entity_poly.entity_id
_entity_poly.type
_entity_poly.pdbx_seq_one_letter_code
_entity_poly.pdbx_strand_id
1 'polypeptide(L)'
;MSKFERLETIDDIVEEYCVSSSPIKSRIYVSLGYLFVFFAIIGIWIPGWPTVSWAVPAAFLFSLSNETLFRWSLSNKYFGKALFEYYATGKTLPNHVKYIIAFSIFLMSSFSAYFVWLVSTKGDGVLQDPSSWNGADPGFGSWTIIIVGIIGVWYVLSQVKSR
;
A
#
# COMPACT_ATOMS: atom_id res chain seq x y z
N MET A 1 18.58 -21.53 -4.70
CA MET A 1 18.01 -20.16 -4.68
C MET A 1 18.21 -19.64 -3.26
N SER A 2 19.09 -18.66 -3.09
CA SER A 2 19.64 -18.25 -1.78
C SER A 2 18.53 -17.98 -0.76
N LYS A 3 18.53 -18.74 0.34
CA LYS A 3 17.67 -18.56 1.50
C LYS A 3 18.17 -17.29 2.18
N PHE A 4 17.47 -16.17 1.99
CA PHE A 4 17.70 -14.99 2.82
C PHE A 4 17.60 -15.45 4.28
N GLU A 5 18.72 -15.44 5.00
CA GLU A 5 18.70 -15.65 6.45
C GLU A 5 17.85 -14.54 7.04
N ARG A 6 16.79 -14.94 7.74
CA ARG A 6 15.90 -14.00 8.40
C ARG A 6 16.73 -13.22 9.42
N LEU A 7 16.67 -11.90 9.37
CA LEU A 7 17.35 -11.06 10.35
C LEU A 7 16.68 -11.24 11.72
N GLU A 8 17.46 -11.55 12.74
CA GLU A 8 16.93 -11.92 14.06
C GLU A 8 16.81 -10.73 15.00
N THR A 9 17.63 -9.69 14.81
CA THR A 9 17.66 -8.51 15.69
C THR A 9 17.36 -7.22 14.94
N ILE A 10 16.98 -6.18 15.70
CA ILE A 10 16.76 -4.83 15.14
C ILE A 10 18.09 -4.26 14.62
N ASP A 11 19.20 -4.56 15.28
CA ASP A 11 20.53 -4.09 14.87
C ASP A 11 20.91 -4.64 13.50
N ASP A 12 20.66 -5.93 13.23
CA ASP A 12 20.91 -6.54 11.91
C ASP A 12 20.09 -5.87 10.80
N ILE A 13 18.81 -5.56 11.07
CA ILE A 13 17.92 -4.85 10.13
C ILE A 13 18.42 -3.44 9.85
N VAL A 14 18.89 -2.76 10.89
CA VAL A 14 19.39 -1.40 10.80
C VAL A 14 20.70 -1.40 10.00
N GLU A 15 21.62 -2.33 10.23
CA GLU A 15 22.86 -2.42 9.48
C GLU A 15 22.62 -2.68 7.98
N GLU A 16 21.69 -3.58 7.66
CA GLU A 16 21.36 -3.94 6.26
C GLU A 16 20.62 -2.82 5.51
N TYR A 17 19.70 -2.10 6.17
CA TYR A 17 18.78 -1.16 5.49
C TYR A 17 18.99 0.32 5.80
N CYS A 18 19.81 0.67 6.79
CA CYS A 18 20.09 2.06 7.13
C CYS A 18 21.16 2.62 6.19
N VAL A 19 20.80 3.69 5.46
CA VAL A 19 21.71 4.39 4.57
C VAL A 19 21.89 5.81 5.09
N SER A 20 23.14 6.22 5.29
CA SER A 20 23.45 7.59 5.70
C SER A 20 23.24 8.55 4.53
N SER A 21 22.33 9.51 4.69
CA SER A 21 22.10 10.57 3.72
C SER A 21 22.69 11.91 4.17
N SER A 22 22.85 12.84 3.23
CA SER A 22 23.35 14.18 3.55
C SER A 22 22.38 14.94 4.49
N PRO A 23 22.88 15.88 5.32
CA PRO A 23 22.10 16.51 6.39
C PRO A 23 20.79 17.17 5.91
N ILE A 24 20.81 17.75 4.72
CA ILE A 24 19.65 18.43 4.11
C ILE A 24 18.61 17.42 3.62
N LYS A 25 19.03 16.35 2.93
CA LYS A 25 18.12 15.30 2.45
C LYS A 25 17.49 14.54 3.61
N SER A 26 18.30 14.25 4.64
CA SER A 26 17.83 13.62 5.87
C SER A 26 16.66 14.39 6.51
N ARG A 27 16.74 15.73 6.60
CA ARG A 27 15.66 16.54 7.20
C ARG A 27 14.34 16.48 6.43
N ILE A 28 14.39 16.41 5.10
CA ILE A 28 13.19 16.25 4.25
C ILE A 28 12.56 14.89 4.48
N TYR A 29 13.37 13.82 4.45
CA TYR A 29 12.89 12.45 4.68
C TYR A 29 12.32 12.27 6.08
N VAL A 30 12.94 12.85 7.12
CA VAL A 30 12.40 12.82 8.49
C VAL A 30 11.05 13.52 8.56
N SER A 31 10.92 14.71 7.96
CA SER A 31 9.66 15.48 7.97
C SER A 31 8.53 14.72 7.27
N LEU A 32 8.83 14.12 6.12
CA LEU A 32 7.89 13.29 5.37
C LEU A 32 7.56 11.98 6.11
N GLY A 33 8.54 11.38 6.78
CA GLY A 33 8.34 10.21 7.64
C GLY A 33 7.38 10.50 8.79
N TYR A 34 7.54 11.64 9.47
CA TYR A 34 6.60 12.07 10.52
C TYR A 34 5.18 12.29 10.01
N LEU A 35 5.02 12.83 8.79
CA LEU A 35 3.70 12.97 8.17
C LEU A 35 3.01 11.60 8.01
N PHE A 36 3.73 10.58 7.54
CA PHE A 36 3.18 9.23 7.43
C PHE A 36 2.94 8.56 8.80
N VAL A 37 3.82 8.78 9.78
CA VAL A 37 3.59 8.33 11.17
C VAL A 37 2.31 8.95 11.72
N PHE A 38 2.04 10.23 11.45
CA PHE A 38 0.82 10.90 11.89
C PHE A 38 -0.43 10.19 11.34
N PHE A 39 -0.47 9.85 10.04
CA PHE A 39 -1.56 9.05 9.47
C PHE A 39 -1.65 7.63 10.04
N ALA A 40 -0.51 7.00 10.33
CA ALA A 40 -0.49 5.70 10.99
C ALA A 40 -1.11 5.78 12.40
N ILE A 41 -0.79 6.82 13.17
CA ILE A 41 -1.32 7.01 14.53
C ILE A 41 -2.83 7.24 14.50
N ILE A 42 -3.34 8.05 13.58
CA ILE A 42 -4.79 8.27 13.41
C ILE A 42 -5.49 6.93 13.17
N GLY A 43 -4.90 6.06 12.35
CA GLY A 43 -5.44 4.75 12.04
C GLY A 43 -5.56 3.80 13.22
N ILE A 44 -4.86 4.03 14.33
CA ILE A 44 -5.00 3.22 15.55
C ILE A 44 -6.41 3.36 16.14
N TRP A 45 -7.02 4.54 16.00
CA TRP A 45 -8.34 4.85 16.54
C TRP A 45 -9.48 4.59 15.57
N ILE A 46 -9.19 4.49 14.27
CA ILE A 46 -10.19 4.29 13.21
C ILE A 46 -10.19 2.82 12.77
N PRO A 47 -11.22 2.03 13.11
CA PRO A 47 -11.31 0.65 12.65
C PRO A 47 -11.36 0.58 11.12
N GLY A 48 -10.58 -0.34 10.54
CA GLY A 48 -10.47 -0.49 9.08
C GLY A 48 -9.42 0.42 8.41
N TRP A 49 -8.80 1.35 9.13
CA TRP A 49 -7.72 2.16 8.59
C TRP A 49 -6.40 1.37 8.52
N PRO A 50 -5.65 1.42 7.40
CA PRO A 50 -4.46 0.60 7.21
C PRO A 50 -3.22 1.23 7.87
N THR A 51 -3.16 1.21 9.20
CA THR A 51 -2.07 1.79 10.01
C THR A 51 -0.68 1.32 9.58
N VAL A 52 -0.52 0.02 9.33
CA VAL A 52 0.77 -0.56 8.93
C VAL A 52 1.19 -0.07 7.53
N SER A 53 0.25 0.09 6.60
CA SER A 53 0.54 0.58 5.25
C SER A 53 1.09 2.00 5.24
N TRP A 54 0.71 2.85 6.20
CA TRP A 54 1.31 4.18 6.40
C TRP A 54 2.64 4.12 7.16
N ALA A 55 2.79 3.19 8.10
CA ALA A 55 4.02 3.03 8.86
C ALA A 55 5.19 2.49 8.03
N VAL A 56 4.94 1.65 7.02
CA VAL A 56 5.99 1.10 6.13
C VAL A 56 6.78 2.20 5.37
N PRO A 57 6.14 3.11 4.61
CA PRO A 57 6.86 4.19 3.94
C PRO A 57 7.49 5.16 4.94
N ALA A 58 6.91 5.36 6.13
CA ALA A 58 7.53 6.15 7.18
C ALA A 58 8.86 5.54 7.65
N ALA A 59 8.87 4.23 7.93
CA ALA A 59 10.07 3.50 8.33
C ALA A 59 11.12 3.48 7.22
N PHE A 60 10.71 3.35 5.96
CA PHE A 60 11.62 3.46 4.81
C PHE A 60 12.28 4.84 4.73
N LEU A 61 11.54 5.92 4.95
CA LEU A 61 12.12 7.27 4.97
C LEU A 61 13.07 7.47 6.15
N PHE A 62 12.75 6.90 7.32
CA PHE A 62 13.64 6.92 8.47
C PHE A 62 14.92 6.12 8.22
N SER A 63 14.84 4.96 7.54
CA SER A 63 16.03 4.17 7.21
C SER A 63 17.00 4.92 6.29
N LEU A 64 16.52 5.88 5.49
CA LEU A 64 17.35 6.73 4.65
C LEU A 64 17.90 7.98 5.35
N SER A 65 17.47 8.28 6.57
CA SER A 65 17.67 9.61 7.15
C SER A 65 18.16 9.64 8.59
N ASN A 66 17.59 8.80 9.46
CA ASN A 66 17.88 8.79 10.89
C ASN A 66 17.70 7.39 11.47
N GLU A 67 18.83 6.80 11.88
CA GLU A 67 18.89 5.47 12.45
C GLU A 67 18.02 5.32 13.72
N THR A 68 18.03 6.31 14.61
CA THR A 68 17.26 6.27 15.86
C THR A 68 15.75 6.23 15.59
N LEU A 69 15.26 6.99 14.60
CA LEU A 69 13.85 6.96 14.21
C LEU A 69 13.49 5.67 13.50
N PHE A 70 14.41 5.10 12.72
CA PHE A 70 14.19 3.79 12.10
C PHE A 70 14.09 2.69 13.17
N ARG A 71 15.03 2.65 14.12
CA ARG A 71 14.99 1.77 15.30
C ARG A 71 13.69 1.92 16.10
N TRP A 72 13.25 3.15 16.33
CA TRP A 72 11.98 3.42 17.00
C TRP A 72 10.79 2.84 16.23
N SER A 73 10.77 2.99 14.91
CA SER A 73 9.68 2.47 14.07
C SER A 73 9.56 0.94 14.15
N LEU A 74 10.68 0.22 14.29
CA LEU A 74 10.73 -1.24 14.40
C LEU A 74 10.41 -1.76 15.82
N SER A 75 10.64 -0.96 16.87
CA SER A 75 10.50 -1.39 18.28
C SER A 75 9.18 -0.98 18.94
N ASN A 76 8.44 -0.03 18.37
CA ASN A 76 7.23 0.51 18.98
C ASN A 76 6.06 -0.52 19.09
N LYS A 77 5.24 -0.40 20.14
CA LYS A 77 4.19 -1.37 20.49
C LYS A 77 3.04 -1.52 19.50
N TYR A 78 2.78 -0.52 18.64
CA TYR A 78 1.61 -0.51 17.76
C TYR A 78 1.84 -1.22 16.43
N PHE A 79 2.88 -0.82 15.70
CA PHE A 79 3.20 -1.37 14.37
C PHE A 79 4.63 -1.92 14.28
N GLY A 80 5.44 -1.81 15.34
CA GLY A 80 6.84 -2.21 15.32
C GLY A 80 7.03 -3.69 15.03
N LYS A 81 6.24 -4.56 15.67
CA LYS A 81 6.26 -6.01 15.37
C LYS A 81 6.00 -6.31 13.89
N ALA A 82 5.05 -5.62 13.27
CA ALA A 82 4.71 -5.82 11.87
C ALA A 82 5.81 -5.31 10.93
N LEU A 83 6.42 -4.16 11.25
CA LEU A 83 7.54 -3.63 10.47
C LEU A 83 8.79 -4.47 10.64
N PHE A 84 9.15 -4.86 11.86
CA PHE A 84 10.25 -5.77 12.14
C PHE A 84 10.10 -7.03 11.29
N GLU A 85 8.94 -7.67 11.34
CA GLU A 85 8.67 -8.90 10.57
C GLU A 85 8.73 -8.68 9.05
N TYR A 86 8.32 -7.50 8.57
CA TYR A 86 8.41 -7.13 7.14
C TYR A 86 9.87 -6.98 6.69
N TYR A 87 10.72 -6.29 7.46
CA TYR A 87 12.13 -6.11 7.13
C TYR A 87 12.95 -7.38 7.39
N ALA A 88 12.68 -8.12 8.47
CA ALA A 88 13.36 -9.37 8.82
C ALA A 88 13.24 -10.44 7.75
N THR A 89 12.13 -10.48 7.00
CA THR A 89 11.92 -11.45 5.92
C THR A 89 12.22 -10.89 4.52
N GLY A 90 13.00 -9.80 4.43
CA GLY A 90 13.42 -9.23 3.16
C GLY A 90 12.29 -8.54 2.39
N LYS A 91 11.39 -7.84 3.08
CA LYS A 91 10.28 -7.05 2.50
C LYS A 91 9.23 -7.90 1.77
N THR A 92 9.02 -9.13 2.24
CA THR A 92 8.05 -10.08 1.69
C THR A 92 6.70 -9.97 2.37
N LEU A 93 5.61 -10.21 1.61
CA LEU A 93 4.25 -10.23 2.15
C LEU A 93 3.78 -11.67 2.40
N PRO A 94 3.03 -11.95 3.49
CA PRO A 94 2.36 -13.24 3.65
C PRO A 94 1.38 -13.51 2.50
N ASN A 95 1.28 -14.77 2.05
CA ASN A 95 0.38 -15.16 0.96
C ASN A 95 -1.08 -14.69 1.17
N HIS A 96 -1.62 -14.78 2.39
CA HIS A 96 -3.00 -14.32 2.67
C HIS A 96 -3.19 -12.81 2.46
N VAL A 97 -2.20 -11.98 2.84
CA VAL A 97 -2.25 -10.53 2.66
C VAL A 97 -2.21 -10.18 1.18
N LYS A 98 -1.41 -10.92 0.39
CA LYS A 98 -1.33 -10.74 -1.06
C LYS A 98 -2.70 -10.94 -1.74
N TYR A 99 -3.45 -11.97 -1.34
CA TYR A 99 -4.82 -12.17 -1.83
C TYR A 99 -5.80 -11.11 -1.33
N ILE A 100 -5.67 -10.65 -0.08
CA ILE A 100 -6.52 -9.57 0.46
C ILE A 100 -6.32 -8.26 -0.33
N ILE A 101 -5.07 -7.91 -0.66
CA ILE A 101 -4.76 -6.72 -1.48
C ILE A 101 -5.36 -6.87 -2.87
N ALA A 102 -5.14 -8.01 -3.54
CA ALA A 102 -5.69 -8.28 -4.85
C ALA A 102 -7.24 -8.21 -4.85
N PHE A 103 -7.89 -8.81 -3.85
CA PHE A 103 -9.34 -8.75 -3.68
C PHE A 103 -9.84 -7.33 -3.42
N SER A 104 -9.11 -6.54 -2.62
CA SER A 104 -9.47 -5.14 -2.33
C SER A 104 -9.37 -4.26 -3.58
N ILE A 105 -8.30 -4.42 -4.38
CA ILE A 105 -8.16 -3.73 -5.68
C ILE A 105 -9.33 -4.10 -6.59
N PHE A 106 -9.61 -5.40 -6.73
CA PHE A 106 -10.73 -5.87 -7.54
C PHE A 106 -12.06 -5.25 -7.08
N LEU A 107 -12.39 -5.35 -5.79
CA LEU A 107 -13.63 -4.86 -5.23
C LEU A 107 -13.78 -3.33 -5.41
N MET A 108 -12.74 -2.56 -5.08
CA MET A 108 -12.76 -1.10 -5.21
C MET A 108 -12.85 -0.66 -6.67
N SER A 109 -12.10 -1.29 -7.58
CA SER A 109 -12.15 -1.01 -9.01
C SER A 109 -13.51 -1.37 -9.61
N SER A 110 -14.09 -2.51 -9.24
CA SER A 110 -15.44 -2.91 -9.69
C SER A 110 -16.51 -1.94 -9.19
N PHE A 111 -16.45 -1.54 -7.92
CA PHE A 111 -17.38 -0.58 -7.34
C PHE A 111 -17.26 0.78 -8.05
N SER A 112 -16.03 1.29 -8.20
CA SER A 112 -15.76 2.55 -8.89
C SER A 112 -16.25 2.52 -10.35
N ALA A 113 -15.92 1.46 -11.10
CA ALA A 113 -16.35 1.30 -12.48
C ALA A 113 -17.88 1.22 -12.60
N TYR A 114 -18.56 0.56 -11.67
CA TYR A 114 -20.03 0.51 -11.64
C TYR A 114 -20.64 1.89 -11.44
N PHE A 115 -20.14 2.68 -10.48
CA PHE A 115 -20.65 4.03 -10.24
C PHE A 115 -20.39 4.98 -11.41
N VAL A 116 -19.20 4.92 -12.00
CA VAL A 116 -18.89 5.70 -13.21
C VAL A 116 -19.78 5.29 -14.37
N TRP A 117 -20.01 3.99 -14.57
CA TRP A 117 -20.92 3.52 -15.60
C TRP A 117 -22.37 3.96 -15.34
N LEU A 118 -22.82 3.86 -14.09
CA LEU A 118 -24.18 4.21 -13.68
C LEU A 118 -24.48 5.69 -13.96
N VAL A 119 -23.52 6.58 -13.64
CA VAL A 119 -23.68 8.03 -13.78
C VAL A 119 -23.35 8.50 -15.20
N SER A 120 -22.22 8.05 -15.76
CA SER A 120 -21.65 8.62 -16.98
C SER A 120 -22.07 7.88 -18.26
N THR A 121 -22.47 6.61 -18.18
CA THR A 121 -22.79 5.80 -19.38
C THR A 121 -24.27 5.46 -19.47
N LYS A 122 -24.85 4.93 -18.39
CA LYS A 122 -26.29 4.63 -18.35
C LYS A 122 -27.14 5.90 -18.35
N GLY A 123 -26.78 6.88 -17.51
CA GLY A 123 -27.59 8.09 -17.33
C GLY A 123 -29.01 7.76 -16.84
N ASP A 124 -30.00 8.35 -17.50
CA ASP A 124 -31.43 8.15 -17.21
C ASP A 124 -32.04 6.93 -17.95
N GLY A 125 -31.24 6.24 -18.76
CA GLY A 125 -31.66 5.07 -19.52
C GLY A 125 -32.07 3.87 -18.64
N VAL A 126 -32.78 2.92 -19.24
CA VAL A 126 -33.24 1.70 -18.55
C VAL A 126 -32.10 0.67 -18.54
N LEU A 127 -31.86 0.02 -17.38
CA LEU A 127 -30.77 -0.96 -17.21
C LEU A 127 -30.83 -2.10 -18.25
N GLN A 128 -32.03 -2.52 -18.62
CA GLN A 128 -32.27 -3.68 -19.50
C GLN A 128 -32.22 -3.33 -21.00
N ASP A 129 -32.18 -2.04 -21.35
CA ASP A 129 -32.16 -1.60 -22.74
C ASP A 129 -30.93 -0.70 -23.01
N PRO A 130 -29.82 -1.28 -23.50
CA PRO A 130 -28.61 -0.52 -23.83
C PRO A 130 -28.82 0.58 -24.85
N SER A 131 -29.83 0.49 -25.72
CA SER A 131 -30.12 1.51 -26.71
C SER A 131 -30.75 2.77 -26.10
N SER A 132 -31.31 2.65 -24.90
CA SER A 132 -31.88 3.76 -24.12
C SER A 132 -30.86 4.55 -23.31
N TRP A 133 -29.60 4.08 -23.24
CA TRP A 133 -28.56 4.73 -22.46
C TRP A 133 -28.14 6.04 -23.12
N ASN A 134 -28.19 7.12 -22.34
CA ASN A 134 -28.00 8.48 -22.82
C ASN A 134 -26.89 9.22 -22.06
N GLY A 135 -26.02 8.49 -21.35
CA GLY A 135 -24.91 9.07 -20.61
C GLY A 135 -23.91 9.79 -21.51
N ALA A 136 -23.20 10.77 -20.94
CA ALA A 136 -22.22 11.60 -21.66
C ALA A 136 -20.98 10.81 -22.14
N ASP A 137 -20.66 9.69 -21.49
CA ASP A 137 -19.55 8.80 -21.84
C ASP A 137 -20.08 7.47 -22.38
N PRO A 138 -19.71 7.06 -23.60
CA PRO A 138 -20.01 5.74 -24.17
C PRO A 138 -19.54 4.53 -23.33
N GLY A 139 -18.70 4.75 -22.32
CA GLY A 139 -18.23 3.72 -21.38
C GLY A 139 -16.71 3.69 -21.20
N PHE A 140 -15.97 4.64 -21.77
CA PHE A 140 -14.51 4.64 -21.75
C PHE A 140 -13.95 4.76 -20.34
N GLY A 141 -14.57 5.57 -19.47
CA GLY A 141 -14.14 5.75 -18.09
C GLY A 141 -14.25 4.45 -17.29
N SER A 142 -15.42 3.81 -17.35
CA SER A 142 -15.69 2.55 -16.66
C SER A 142 -14.77 1.42 -17.13
N TRP A 143 -14.57 1.30 -18.46
CA TRP A 143 -13.65 0.32 -19.03
C TRP A 143 -12.20 0.55 -18.60
N THR A 144 -11.77 1.80 -18.57
CA THR A 144 -10.40 2.14 -18.15
C THR A 144 -10.16 1.75 -16.70
N ILE A 145 -11.13 2.01 -15.80
CA ILE A 145 -11.03 1.61 -14.39
C ILE A 145 -10.91 0.09 -14.25
N ILE A 146 -11.71 -0.68 -15.00
CA ILE A 146 -11.66 -2.14 -14.98
C ILE A 146 -10.30 -2.64 -15.47
N ILE A 147 -9.81 -2.13 -16.60
CA ILE A 147 -8.52 -2.54 -17.18
C ILE A 147 -7.38 -2.25 -16.20
N VAL A 148 -7.32 -1.04 -15.65
CA VAL A 148 -6.30 -0.65 -14.67
C VAL A 148 -6.41 -1.50 -13.41
N GLY A 149 -7.62 -1.78 -12.93
CA GLY A 149 -7.86 -2.67 -11.80
C GLY A 149 -7.33 -4.09 -12.04
N ILE A 150 -7.61 -4.68 -13.22
CA ILE A 150 -7.12 -6.01 -13.61
C ILE A 150 -5.59 -6.02 -13.68
N ILE A 151 -4.97 -5.00 -14.29
CA ILE A 151 -3.51 -4.88 -14.34
C ILE A 151 -2.93 -4.81 -12.93
N GLY A 152 -3.54 -4.04 -12.03
CA GLY A 152 -3.13 -3.95 -10.63
C GLY A 152 -3.22 -5.29 -9.90
N VAL A 153 -4.33 -6.01 -10.05
CA VAL A 153 -4.51 -7.36 -9.48
C VAL A 153 -3.44 -8.32 -10.02
N TRP A 154 -3.25 -8.35 -11.34
CA TRP A 154 -2.25 -9.19 -11.98
C TRP A 154 -0.84 -8.87 -11.49
N TYR A 155 -0.49 -7.59 -11.38
CA TYR A 155 0.81 -7.15 -10.88
C TYR A 155 1.05 -7.64 -9.45
N VAL A 156 0.08 -7.44 -8.55
CA VAL A 156 0.18 -7.90 -7.16
C VAL A 156 0.35 -9.41 -7.11
N LEU A 157 -0.44 -10.16 -7.88
CA LEU A 157 -0.39 -11.63 -7.86
C LEU A 157 0.90 -12.21 -8.48
N SER A 158 1.45 -11.57 -9.52
CA SER A 158 2.60 -12.10 -10.27
C SER A 158 3.95 -11.56 -9.81
N GLN A 159 4.07 -10.26 -9.52
CA GLN A 159 5.36 -9.59 -9.28
C GLN A 159 5.72 -9.48 -7.80
N VAL A 160 4.72 -9.42 -6.91
CA VAL A 160 4.98 -9.27 -5.48
C VAL A 160 5.43 -10.62 -4.90
N LYS A 161 6.69 -10.65 -4.44
CA LYS A 161 7.25 -11.80 -3.73
C LYS A 161 6.48 -12.03 -2.43
N SER A 162 6.00 -13.25 -2.26
CA SER A 162 5.30 -13.66 -1.05
C SER A 162 6.01 -14.82 -0.36
N ARG A 163 5.76 -14.93 0.94
CA ARG A 163 6.22 -16.02 1.80
C ARG A 163 5.03 -16.89 2.21
#